data_AF-A0A9P5GHA7-F1
#
_entry.id   AF-A0A9P5GHA7-F1
#
_cell.length_a   1.000
_cell.length_b   1.000
_cell.length_c   1.000
_cell.angle_alpha   90.00
_cell.angle_beta   90.00
_cell.angle_gamma   90.00
#
_symmetry.space_group_name_H-M   'P 1'
#
loop_
_entity.id
_entity.type
_entity.pdbx_description
1 polymer ?
#
loop_
_entity_poly.entity_id
_entity_poly.type
_entity_poly.pdbx_seq_one_letter_code
_entity_poly.pdbx_strand_id
1 'polypeptide(L)'
;MAQPSEAQVFERLQSYSFTSDPEFANGLSIILGHPDTPATEGEMNRDDDLVLQAKCFFFSRKEKLTPAIDFVAFKSWLAARTTEPQGQENTNLQIPEASDPSTSGPESSTNPEPAYPSSFAHIVELITTGQPIPGIQDIPDTVLSGHDISSEKPRRRKPWEKDEVVTTSDETASAAP
;
A
#
# COMPACT_ATOMS: atom_id res chain seq x y z
N MET A 1 -0.71 -42.15 6.66
CA MET A 1 -0.10 -41.00 7.35
C MET A 1 -1.22 -40.02 7.64
N ALA A 2 -1.48 -39.70 8.91
CA ALA A 2 -2.53 -38.76 9.28
C ALA A 2 -2.12 -37.35 8.83
N GLN A 3 -2.97 -36.66 8.07
CA GLN A 3 -2.79 -35.24 7.76
C GLN A 3 -2.80 -34.46 9.09
N PRO A 4 -1.82 -33.60 9.38
CA PRO A 4 -1.89 -32.70 10.54
C PRO A 4 -3.12 -31.80 10.37
N SER A 5 -3.86 -31.58 11.45
CA SER A 5 -5.00 -30.65 11.40
C SER A 5 -4.53 -29.22 11.12
N GLU A 6 -5.36 -28.41 10.48
CA GLU A 6 -5.00 -27.03 10.11
C GLU A 6 -4.56 -26.21 11.33
N ALA A 7 -5.22 -26.40 12.48
CA ALA A 7 -4.83 -25.76 13.73
C ALA A 7 -3.38 -26.09 14.16
N GLN A 8 -2.95 -27.35 14.03
CA GLN A 8 -1.57 -27.74 14.34
C GLN A 8 -0.56 -27.17 13.34
N VAL A 9 -0.96 -27.00 12.08
CA VAL A 9 -0.14 -26.33 11.06
C VAL A 9 0.00 -24.85 11.41
N PHE A 10 -1.08 -24.18 11.81
CA PHE A 10 -1.08 -22.77 12.20
C PHE A 10 -0.24 -22.49 13.46
N GLU A 11 -0.27 -23.39 14.45
CA GLU A 11 0.61 -23.29 15.61
C GLU A 11 2.09 -23.40 15.23
N ARG A 12 2.42 -24.36 14.33
CA ARG A 12 3.79 -24.49 13.82
C ARG A 12 4.21 -23.31 12.96
N LEU A 13 3.28 -22.73 12.21
CA LEU A 13 3.52 -21.51 11.43
C LEU A 13 3.88 -20.33 12.36
N GLN A 14 3.17 -20.19 13.47
CA GLN A 14 3.40 -19.14 14.48
C GLN A 14 4.70 -19.33 15.25
N SER A 15 5.08 -20.57 15.60
CA SER A 15 6.34 -20.84 16.29
C SER A 15 7.56 -20.79 15.36
N TYR A 16 7.35 -20.64 14.06
CA TYR A 16 8.43 -20.64 13.08
C TYR A 16 9.19 -19.30 13.03
N SER A 17 10.52 -19.38 13.08
CA SER A 17 11.40 -18.22 13.09
C SER A 17 11.75 -17.73 11.69
N PHE A 18 10.85 -17.00 11.04
CA PHE A 18 11.07 -16.46 9.69
C PHE A 18 12.33 -15.59 9.57
N THR A 19 12.71 -14.86 10.63
CA THR A 19 13.86 -13.95 10.64
C THR A 19 15.20 -14.65 10.45
N SER A 20 15.29 -15.95 10.74
CA SER A 20 16.50 -16.73 10.57
C SER A 20 16.67 -17.27 9.15
N ASP A 21 15.64 -17.19 8.30
CA ASP A 21 15.64 -17.81 6.98
C ASP A 21 15.99 -16.81 5.86
N PRO A 22 17.15 -16.96 5.21
CA PRO A 22 17.54 -16.07 4.11
C PRO A 22 16.67 -16.26 2.87
N GLU A 23 16.12 -17.45 2.65
CA GLU A 23 15.23 -17.71 1.50
C GLU A 23 13.93 -16.91 1.60
N PHE A 24 13.38 -16.78 2.81
CA PHE A 24 12.19 -15.99 3.02
C PHE A 24 12.49 -14.49 2.87
N ALA A 25 13.62 -14.00 3.43
CA ALA A 25 14.03 -12.60 3.28
C ALA A 25 14.22 -12.20 1.81
N ASN A 26 14.85 -13.07 1.00
CA ASN A 26 15.01 -12.85 -0.44
C ASN A 26 13.68 -12.94 -1.20
N GLY A 27 12.81 -13.89 -0.81
CA GLY A 27 11.48 -14.00 -1.42
C GLY A 27 10.61 -12.78 -1.13
N LEU A 28 10.68 -12.27 0.09
CA LEU A 28 9.91 -11.12 0.55
C LEU A 28 10.39 -9.82 -0.10
N SER A 29 11.69 -9.64 -0.31
CA SER A 29 12.21 -8.42 -0.96
C SER A 29 11.77 -8.28 -2.42
N ILE A 30 11.59 -9.40 -3.13
CA ILE A 30 10.99 -9.42 -4.47
C ILE A 30 9.54 -8.92 -4.42
N ILE A 31 8.77 -9.37 -3.43
CA ILE A 31 7.36 -8.99 -3.24
C ILE A 31 7.24 -7.51 -2.86
N LEU A 32 8.16 -6.98 -2.06
CA LEU A 32 8.20 -5.57 -1.65
C LEU A 32 8.81 -4.64 -2.71
N GLY A 33 9.37 -5.16 -3.81
CA GLY A 33 9.87 -4.37 -4.93
C GLY A 33 11.31 -3.87 -4.80
N HIS A 34 12.14 -4.51 -3.97
CA HIS A 34 13.55 -4.17 -3.75
C HIS A 34 14.43 -5.42 -3.82
N PRO A 35 14.56 -6.06 -5.00
CA PRO A 35 15.19 -7.37 -5.16
C PRO A 35 16.70 -7.38 -4.87
N ASP A 36 17.38 -6.24 -4.97
CA ASP A 36 18.82 -6.12 -4.73
C ASP A 36 19.20 -6.12 -3.23
N THR A 37 18.22 -5.88 -2.35
CA THR A 37 18.42 -5.84 -0.89
C THR A 37 17.54 -6.89 -0.23
N PRO A 38 18.06 -7.79 0.62
CA PRO A 38 17.23 -8.72 1.36
C PRO A 38 16.27 -7.95 2.29
N ALA A 39 15.06 -8.49 2.50
CA ALA A 39 14.10 -7.87 3.40
C ALA A 39 14.68 -7.77 4.82
N THR A 40 14.52 -6.61 5.43
CA THR A 40 15.00 -6.34 6.79
C THR A 40 14.15 -7.08 7.81
N GLU A 41 14.69 -7.39 8.98
CA GLU A 41 13.94 -8.02 10.09
C GLU A 41 12.62 -7.28 10.41
N GLY A 42 12.65 -5.95 10.39
CA GLY A 42 11.46 -5.12 10.63
C GLY A 42 10.37 -5.27 9.55
N GLU A 43 10.73 -5.58 8.31
CA GLU A 43 9.78 -5.81 7.21
C GLU A 43 9.18 -7.21 7.30
N MET A 44 9.99 -8.18 7.72
CA MET A 44 9.57 -9.55 7.94
C MET A 44 8.66 -9.75 9.16
N ASN A 45 8.82 -8.92 10.20
CA ASN A 45 7.94 -8.94 11.37
C ASN A 45 6.64 -8.15 11.19
N ARG A 46 6.40 -7.50 10.04
CA ARG A 46 5.12 -6.81 9.83
C ARG A 46 3.95 -7.81 9.81
N ASP A 47 2.83 -7.33 10.33
CA ASP A 47 1.54 -8.04 10.36
C ASP A 47 0.63 -7.64 9.18
N ASP A 48 1.21 -7.03 8.13
CA ASP A 48 0.49 -6.70 6.90
C ASP A 48 -0.05 -7.97 6.23
N ASP A 49 -1.23 -7.88 5.61
CA ASP A 49 -1.85 -8.98 4.86
C ASP A 49 -0.86 -9.59 3.83
N LEU A 50 -0.05 -8.76 3.18
CA LEU A 50 0.96 -9.18 2.21
C LEU A 50 2.06 -10.06 2.83
N VAL A 51 2.62 -9.62 3.96
CA VAL A 51 3.69 -10.35 4.67
C VAL A 51 3.12 -11.63 5.27
N LEU A 52 1.91 -11.58 5.82
CA LEU A 52 1.23 -12.72 6.39
C LEU A 52 0.90 -13.77 5.32
N GLN A 53 0.42 -13.36 4.15
CA GLN A 53 0.20 -14.23 2.99
C GLN A 53 1.52 -14.86 2.51
N ALA A 54 2.61 -14.08 2.45
CA ALA A 54 3.93 -14.59 2.09
C ALA A 54 4.43 -15.64 3.10
N LYS A 55 4.23 -15.43 4.41
CA LYS A 55 4.55 -16.39 5.47
C LYS A 55 3.78 -17.70 5.29
N CYS A 56 2.46 -17.64 5.06
CA CYS A 56 1.62 -18.80 4.77
C CYS A 56 2.12 -19.57 3.54
N PHE A 57 2.39 -18.87 2.43
CA PHE A 57 2.87 -19.48 1.20
C PHE A 57 4.23 -20.15 1.38
N PHE A 58 5.20 -19.46 1.98
CA PHE A 58 6.55 -20.00 2.21
C PHE A 58 6.51 -21.27 3.07
N PHE A 59 5.74 -21.24 4.16
CA PHE A 59 5.62 -22.39 5.05
C PHE A 59 4.92 -23.57 4.36
N SER A 60 3.89 -23.31 3.55
CA SER A 60 3.23 -24.34 2.74
C SER A 60 4.20 -25.05 1.78
N ARG A 61 5.10 -24.28 1.14
CA ARG A 61 6.15 -24.79 0.25
C ARG A 61 7.18 -25.62 1.01
N LYS A 62 7.61 -25.14 2.17
CA LYS A 62 8.65 -25.76 3.00
C LYS A 62 8.20 -27.11 3.58
N GLU A 63 6.98 -27.18 4.09
CA GLU A 63 6.39 -28.41 4.65
C GLU A 63 5.79 -29.34 3.58
N LYS A 64 5.79 -28.92 2.31
CA LYS A 64 5.19 -29.65 1.17
C LYS A 64 3.73 -30.05 1.44
N LEU A 65 2.97 -29.14 2.03
CA LEU A 65 1.58 -29.40 2.39
C LEU A 65 0.71 -29.47 1.14
N THR A 66 -0.13 -30.51 1.08
CA THR A 66 -1.20 -30.64 0.08
C THR A 66 -2.50 -30.93 0.84
N PRO A 67 -3.43 -29.98 0.95
CA PRO A 67 -3.52 -28.67 0.29
C PRO A 67 -2.59 -27.59 0.86
N ALA A 68 -2.37 -26.51 0.10
CA ALA A 68 -1.64 -25.34 0.59
C ALA A 68 -2.41 -24.66 1.74
N ILE A 69 -1.68 -23.94 2.59
CA ILE A 69 -2.27 -23.18 3.69
C ILE A 69 -3.12 -22.05 3.13
N ASP A 70 -4.39 -22.01 3.50
CA ASP A 70 -5.27 -20.89 3.17
C ASP A 70 -4.98 -19.70 4.10
N PHE A 71 -4.66 -18.57 3.48
CA PHE A 71 -4.46 -17.30 4.14
C PHE A 71 -5.69 -16.85 4.94
N VAL A 72 -6.89 -17.01 4.38
CA VAL A 72 -8.14 -16.56 4.99
C VAL A 72 -8.46 -17.37 6.23
N ALA A 73 -8.22 -18.68 6.18
CA ALA A 73 -8.38 -19.58 7.32
C ALA A 73 -7.40 -19.24 8.45
N PHE A 74 -6.13 -18.97 8.12
CA PHE A 74 -5.14 -18.57 9.11
C PHE A 74 -5.48 -17.22 9.77
N LYS A 75 -5.90 -16.21 9.00
CA LYS A 75 -6.33 -14.91 9.53
C LYS A 75 -7.54 -15.05 10.45
N SER A 76 -8.52 -15.88 10.07
CA SER A 76 -9.69 -16.18 10.90
C SER A 76 -9.29 -16.89 12.20
N TRP A 77 -8.31 -17.79 12.15
CA TRP A 77 -7.78 -18.46 13.32
C TRP A 77 -7.01 -17.51 14.26
N LEU A 78 -6.25 -16.54 13.72
CA LEU A 78 -5.62 -15.48 14.53
C LEU A 78 -6.65 -14.59 15.22
N ALA A 79 -7.72 -14.22 14.50
CA ALA A 79 -8.83 -13.47 15.08
C ALA A 79 -9.50 -14.27 16.21
N ALA A 80 -9.78 -15.56 15.98
CA ALA A 80 -10.36 -16.46 16.96
C ALA A 80 -9.51 -16.60 18.23
N ARG A 81 -8.17 -16.61 18.11
CA ARG A 81 -7.24 -16.67 19.25
C ARG A 81 -7.10 -15.36 20.00
N THR A 82 -7.28 -14.24 19.32
CA THR A 82 -7.31 -12.92 19.96
C THR A 82 -8.61 -12.74 20.75
N THR A 83 -9.70 -13.37 20.30
CA THR A 83 -10.99 -13.45 21.00
C THR A 83 -11.08 -14.56 22.05
N GLU A 84 -10.03 -14.76 22.86
CA GLU A 84 -10.21 -15.31 24.22
C GLU A 84 -10.30 -14.13 25.21
N PRO A 85 -11.14 -14.21 26.26
CA PRO A 85 -11.84 -13.05 26.78
C PRO A 85 -10.98 -12.22 27.75
N GLN A 86 -10.41 -11.14 27.26
CA GLN A 86 -10.33 -9.90 28.04
C GLN A 86 -11.12 -8.80 27.31
N GLY A 87 -12.32 -8.52 27.82
CA GLY A 87 -12.96 -7.21 27.71
C GLY A 87 -13.44 -6.78 26.32
N GLN A 88 -14.68 -7.17 26.01
CA GLN A 88 -15.73 -6.25 25.53
C GLN A 88 -15.35 -5.17 24.50
N GLU A 89 -15.57 -5.44 23.21
CA GLU A 89 -16.48 -4.60 22.40
C GLU A 89 -17.05 -5.37 21.20
N ASN A 90 -18.01 -6.21 21.57
CA ASN A 90 -19.21 -6.64 20.85
C ASN A 90 -19.60 -5.84 19.59
N THR A 91 -19.24 -6.42 18.44
CA THR A 91 -20.02 -6.34 17.20
C THR A 91 -21.30 -7.17 17.38
N ASN A 92 -22.47 -6.53 17.46
CA ASN A 92 -23.73 -7.21 17.11
C ASN A 92 -24.71 -6.22 16.47
N LEU A 93 -24.83 -6.33 15.14
CA LEU A 93 -25.91 -5.75 14.36
C LEU A 93 -27.17 -6.59 14.62
N GLN A 94 -27.95 -6.18 15.62
CA GLN A 94 -29.30 -6.70 15.83
C GLN A 94 -30.29 -5.55 15.85
N ILE A 95 -31.19 -5.57 14.87
CA ILE A 95 -32.42 -4.79 14.79
C ILE A 95 -33.22 -4.96 16.10
N PRO A 96 -33.79 -3.87 16.66
CA PRO A 96 -35.18 -3.98 17.09
C PRO A 96 -36.06 -2.83 16.59
N GLU A 97 -37.19 -3.25 16.08
CA GLU A 97 -38.40 -2.53 15.75
C GLU A 97 -39.09 -2.00 17.03
N ALA A 98 -39.65 -0.78 16.90
CA ALA A 98 -40.74 -0.14 17.65
C ALA A 98 -40.53 0.25 19.13
N SER A 99 -40.53 1.55 19.42
CA SER A 99 -41.75 2.31 19.77
C SER A 99 -41.43 3.77 20.17
N ASP A 100 -42.23 4.67 19.58
CA ASP A 100 -42.42 6.11 19.83
C ASP A 100 -42.42 6.50 21.32
N PRO A 101 -41.98 7.73 21.68
CA PRO A 101 -42.98 8.80 21.66
C PRO A 101 -42.49 10.18 21.19
N SER A 102 -43.36 10.82 20.42
CA SER A 102 -43.66 12.26 20.37
C SER A 102 -42.91 13.12 19.35
N THR A 103 -43.60 13.27 18.22
CA THR A 103 -44.18 14.54 17.72
C THR A 103 -43.27 15.66 17.19
N SER A 104 -43.54 15.96 15.91
CA SER A 104 -43.57 17.27 15.23
C SER A 104 -42.28 17.85 14.63
N GLY A 105 -42.16 17.74 13.30
CA GLY A 105 -41.38 18.66 12.46
C GLY A 105 -41.09 18.10 11.05
N PRO A 106 -41.61 18.70 9.94
CA PRO A 106 -41.58 18.09 8.61
C PRO A 106 -40.29 18.38 7.81
N GLU A 107 -39.74 17.30 7.26
CA GLU A 107 -39.26 17.11 5.87
C GLU A 107 -38.25 18.12 5.27
N SER A 108 -37.00 17.67 5.12
CA SER A 108 -36.31 17.73 3.81
C SER A 108 -35.11 16.77 3.72
N SER A 109 -35.14 15.91 2.70
CA SER A 109 -33.99 15.33 1.99
C SER A 109 -33.13 14.22 2.64
N THR A 110 -33.61 12.99 2.47
CA THR A 110 -32.88 11.80 1.98
C THR A 110 -31.34 11.88 1.79
N ASN A 111 -30.56 11.48 2.79
CA ASN A 111 -29.43 10.54 2.70
C ASN A 111 -28.98 10.21 4.13
N PRO A 112 -28.87 8.94 4.57
CA PRO A 112 -28.10 8.64 5.78
C PRO A 112 -26.63 8.91 5.46
N GLU A 113 -26.17 10.13 5.76
CA GLU A 113 -24.76 10.47 5.65
C GLU A 113 -23.97 9.45 6.49
N PRO A 114 -23.04 8.69 5.89
CA PRO A 114 -22.31 7.67 6.62
C PRO A 114 -21.54 8.35 7.75
N ALA A 115 -21.49 7.72 8.92
CA ALA A 115 -20.67 8.21 10.02
C ALA A 115 -19.22 8.27 9.54
N TYR A 116 -18.74 9.49 9.26
CA TYR A 116 -17.39 9.72 8.78
C TYR A 116 -16.38 9.26 9.86
N PRO A 117 -15.26 8.64 9.45
CA PRO A 117 -14.25 8.18 10.39
C PRO A 117 -13.66 9.36 11.17
N SER A 118 -13.22 9.12 12.41
CA SER A 118 -12.65 10.16 13.29
C SER A 118 -11.47 10.92 12.66
N SER A 119 -10.71 10.26 11.79
CA SER A 119 -9.64 10.89 11.00
C SER A 119 -10.14 12.03 10.12
N PHE A 120 -11.31 11.87 9.48
CA PHE A 120 -11.88 12.91 8.62
C PHE A 120 -12.37 14.11 9.44
N ALA A 121 -13.03 13.86 10.57
CA ALA A 121 -13.45 14.93 11.48
C ALA A 121 -12.26 15.74 12.00
N HIS A 122 -11.15 15.06 12.33
CA HIS A 122 -9.92 15.72 12.73
C HIS A 122 -9.31 16.55 11.59
N ILE A 123 -9.30 16.06 10.35
CA ILE A 123 -8.83 16.82 9.19
C ILE A 123 -9.70 18.07 8.95
N VAL A 124 -11.02 17.95 9.06
CA VAL A 124 -11.96 19.08 8.92
C VAL A 124 -11.73 20.11 10.03
N GLU A 125 -11.48 19.66 11.25
CA GLU A 125 -11.11 20.55 12.36
C GLU A 125 -9.81 21.31 12.06
N LEU A 126 -8.76 20.64 11.58
CA LEU A 126 -7.51 21.29 11.19
C LEU A 126 -7.73 22.34 10.09
N ILE A 127 -8.57 22.03 9.09
CA ILE A 127 -8.91 22.96 8.00
C ILE A 127 -9.68 24.17 8.55
N THR A 128 -10.70 23.94 9.37
CA THR A 128 -11.56 25.01 9.91
C THR A 128 -10.84 25.90 10.92
N THR A 129 -9.88 25.34 11.66
CA THR A 129 -9.03 26.07 12.62
C THR A 129 -7.77 26.68 11.99
N GLY A 130 -7.49 26.40 10.71
CA GLY A 130 -6.31 26.88 9.99
C GLY A 130 -5.00 26.26 10.48
N GLN A 131 -5.05 25.10 11.11
CA GLN A 131 -3.86 24.37 11.55
C GLN A 131 -3.23 23.59 10.38
N PRO A 132 -1.89 23.41 10.38
CA PRO A 132 -1.20 22.68 9.33
C PRO A 132 -1.60 21.20 9.33
N ILE A 133 -1.86 20.66 8.13
CA ILE A 133 -2.24 19.26 7.97
C ILE A 133 -0.98 18.38 8.13
N PRO A 134 -0.99 17.37 9.00
CA PRO A 134 0.18 16.51 9.21
C PRO A 134 0.57 15.79 7.91
N GLY A 135 1.87 15.81 7.60
CA GLY A 135 2.45 15.10 6.46
C GLY A 135 2.53 15.87 5.14
N ILE A 136 2.00 17.09 5.06
CA ILE A 136 2.21 17.96 3.90
C ILE A 136 3.56 18.69 4.00
N GLN A 137 4.30 18.72 2.91
CA GLN A 137 5.54 19.49 2.82
C GLN A 137 5.17 20.96 2.59
N ASP A 138 5.79 21.86 3.36
CA ASP A 138 5.66 23.31 3.15
C ASP A 138 6.34 23.68 1.82
N ILE A 139 5.54 24.10 0.84
CA ILE A 139 6.04 24.54 -0.46
C ILE A 139 6.23 26.06 -0.35
N PRO A 140 7.48 26.58 -0.30
CA PRO A 140 7.69 28.01 -0.30
C PRO A 140 7.13 28.63 -1.58
N ASP A 141 6.53 29.81 -1.48
CA ASP A 141 6.00 30.61 -2.61
C ASP A 141 7.15 31.24 -3.44
N THR A 142 8.17 30.44 -3.69
CA THR A 142 9.33 30.80 -4.48
C THR A 142 9.23 30.07 -5.81
N VAL A 143 9.19 30.83 -6.90
CA VAL A 143 9.52 30.30 -8.22
C VAL A 143 10.96 29.77 -8.13
N LEU A 144 11.15 28.45 -8.25
CA LEU A 144 12.47 27.81 -8.32
C LEU A 144 13.22 28.30 -9.56
N SER A 145 13.81 29.49 -9.47
CA SER A 145 14.63 30.06 -10.53
C SER A 145 15.90 29.23 -10.67
N GLY A 146 16.11 28.65 -11.85
CA GLY A 146 17.33 27.88 -12.18
C GLY A 146 17.20 26.35 -12.14
N HIS A 147 16.02 25.80 -11.82
CA HIS A 147 15.74 24.35 -11.98
C HIS A 147 15.06 24.01 -13.31
N ASP A 148 14.98 24.97 -14.24
CA ASP A 148 14.55 24.70 -15.61
C ASP A 148 15.67 23.92 -16.31
N ILE A 149 15.64 22.59 -16.15
CA ILE A 149 16.52 21.71 -16.91
C ILE A 149 16.04 21.73 -18.37
N SER A 150 16.64 22.61 -19.17
CA SER A 150 16.43 22.59 -20.62
C SER A 150 16.69 21.17 -21.12
N SER A 151 15.66 20.53 -21.67
CA SER A 151 15.72 19.14 -22.14
C SER A 151 16.53 19.05 -23.43
N GLU A 152 17.85 19.17 -23.32
CA GLU A 152 18.81 19.01 -24.40
C GLU A 152 19.20 17.53 -24.55
N LYS A 153 18.20 16.67 -24.73
CA LYS A 153 18.45 15.29 -25.16
C LYS A 153 18.42 15.23 -26.68
N PRO A 154 19.53 14.85 -27.36
CA PRO A 154 19.52 14.68 -28.79
C PRO A 154 18.47 13.63 -29.17
N ARG A 155 17.58 13.99 -30.10
CA ARG A 155 16.50 13.10 -30.53
C ARG A 155 17.11 11.87 -31.20
N ARG A 156 16.76 10.69 -30.71
CA ARG A 156 17.19 9.43 -31.31
C ARG A 156 16.61 9.33 -32.71
N ARG A 157 17.48 9.21 -33.70
CA ARG A 157 17.09 9.09 -35.08
C ARG A 157 16.40 7.77 -35.36
N LYS A 158 15.41 7.82 -36.26
CA LYS A 158 14.73 6.61 -36.73
C LYS A 158 15.68 5.85 -37.66
N PRO A 159 15.64 4.52 -37.67
CA PRO A 159 16.59 3.69 -38.44
C PRO A 159 16.49 3.86 -39.97
N TRP A 160 15.61 4.73 -40.49
CA TRP A 160 15.48 5.08 -41.90
C TRP A 160 15.89 6.52 -42.24
N GLU A 161 16.41 7.30 -41.28
CA GLU A 161 16.96 8.63 -41.57
C GLU A 161 18.31 8.49 -42.28
N LYS A 162 18.32 8.68 -43.60
CA LYS A 162 19.54 8.77 -44.42
C LYS A 162 20.20 10.14 -44.21
N ASP A 163 21.53 10.16 -44.11
CA ASP A 163 22.34 11.38 -43.98
C ASP A 163 22.14 12.32 -45.16
N GLU A 164 21.43 13.43 -44.95
CA GLU A 164 21.60 14.62 -45.78
C GLU A 164 22.67 15.49 -45.12
N VAL A 165 23.84 15.46 -45.73
CA VAL A 165 25.01 16.26 -45.39
C VAL A 165 24.61 17.73 -45.30
N VAL A 166 24.70 18.30 -44.09
CA VAL A 166 24.77 19.75 -43.89
C VAL A 166 26.03 20.22 -44.63
N THR A 167 25.84 20.66 -45.86
CA THR A 167 26.85 21.41 -46.60
C THR A 167 26.65 22.86 -46.16
N THR A 168 27.40 23.26 -45.14
CA THR A 168 27.69 24.67 -44.87
C THR A 168 28.40 25.23 -46.09
N SER A 169 27.61 25.75 -47.03
CA SER A 169 28.06 26.66 -48.07
C SER A 169 28.30 28.03 -47.42
N ASP A 170 29.43 28.17 -46.73
CA ASP A 170 30.02 29.47 -46.42
C ASP A 170 31.07 29.74 -47.49
N GLU A 171 30.66 30.33 -48.62
CA GLU A 171 31.58 31.06 -49.50
C GLU A 171 30.81 32.02 -50.43
N THR A 172 31.16 33.30 -50.30
CA THR A 172 31.20 34.41 -51.28
C THR A 172 30.02 35.38 -51.46
N ALA A 173 30.35 36.62 -51.05
CA ALA A 173 30.28 37.87 -51.81
C ALA A 173 29.02 38.75 -51.70
N SER A 174 29.17 39.84 -50.95
CA SER A 174 28.64 41.13 -51.42
C SER A 174 29.66 42.24 -51.16
N ALA A 175 30.09 42.85 -52.26
CA ALA A 175 31.01 43.96 -52.36
C ALA A 175 30.33 45.31 -52.09
N ALA A 176 31.08 46.29 -51.59
CA ALA A 176 31.06 47.73 -51.93
C ALA A 176 31.88 48.55 -50.92
N PRO A 177 32.35 49.78 -51.23
CA PRO A 177 32.22 50.55 -52.47
C PRO A 177 33.52 50.75 -53.26
#